data_AF-A0AAD5D3D5-F1
#
_entry.id   AF-A0AAD5D3D5-F1
#
_cell.length_a   1.000
_cell.length_b   1.000
_cell.length_c   1.000
_cell.angle_alpha   90.00
_cell.angle_beta   90.00
_cell.angle_gamma   90.00
#
_symmetry.space_group_name_H-M   'P 1'
#
loop_
_entity.id
_entity.type
_entity.pdbx_description
1 polymer ?
#
loop_
_entity_poly.entity_id
_entity_poly.type
_entity_poly.pdbx_seq_one_letter_code
_entity_poly.pdbx_strand_id
1 'polypeptide(L)'
;LWKAFTDCFNCVPVAALIDDKLLCMHGGLSPDLSDLDQIRTLPRPTAIPDTVCSKVVEDGYEFFADRQLVTIFSAPNYCGEFDNAGAMMSVDENLMCSFQILKPAEKKNKFLMSTKM
;
A
#
# COMPACT_ATOMS: atom_id res chain seq x y z
N LEU A 1 14.29 9.47 19.70
CA LEU A 1 13.26 8.54 19.20
C LEU A 1 13.03 8.70 17.70
N TRP A 2 12.54 9.85 17.21
CA TRP A 2 12.31 10.08 15.77
C TRP A 2 13.50 9.71 14.87
N LYS A 3 14.71 10.19 15.20
CA LYS A 3 15.94 9.86 14.45
C LYS A 3 16.19 8.36 14.32
N ALA A 4 15.96 7.60 15.39
CA ALA A 4 16.15 6.14 15.37
C ALA A 4 15.15 5.42 14.45
N PHE A 5 13.91 5.92 14.34
CA PHE A 5 12.95 5.42 13.34
C PHE A 5 13.38 5.79 11.93
N THR A 6 13.86 7.01 11.70
CA THR A 6 14.41 7.43 10.40
C THR A 6 15.58 6.54 9.97
N ASP A 7 16.52 6.27 10.88
CA ASP A 7 17.67 5.40 10.61
C ASP A 7 17.22 3.97 10.24
N CYS A 8 16.16 3.47 10.89
CA CYS A 8 15.54 2.19 10.56
C CYS A 8 14.89 2.22 9.16
N PHE A 9 14.08 3.24 8.85
CA PHE A 9 13.40 3.37 7.56
C PHE A 9 14.37 3.49 6.38
N ASN A 10 15.51 4.14 6.57
CA ASN A 10 16.55 4.25 5.53
C ASN A 10 17.18 2.90 5.15
N CYS A 11 16.95 1.83 5.92
CA CYS A 11 17.48 0.48 5.68
C CYS A 11 16.44 -0.51 5.10
N VAL A 12 15.15 -0.10 5.02
CA VAL A 12 14.06 -0.98 4.57
C VAL A 12 14.23 -1.35 3.09
N PRO A 13 13.95 -2.61 2.68
CA PRO A 13 13.93 -2.99 1.27
C PRO A 13 12.86 -2.21 0.50
N VAL A 14 13.19 -1.78 -0.73
CA VAL A 14 12.29 -0.95 -1.55
C VAL A 14 11.30 -1.75 -2.40
N ALA A 15 11.61 -3.02 -2.66
CA ALA A 15 10.79 -3.91 -3.48
C ALA A 15 10.92 -5.37 -3.02
N ALA A 16 9.93 -6.19 -3.36
CA ALA A 16 9.95 -7.63 -3.21
C ALA A 16 9.50 -8.30 -4.50
N LEU A 17 10.00 -9.50 -4.79
CA LEU A 17 9.61 -10.29 -5.94
C LEU A 17 9.08 -11.64 -5.44
N ILE A 18 7.84 -11.97 -5.81
CA ILE A 18 7.19 -13.23 -5.44
C ILE A 18 7.21 -14.17 -6.64
N ASP A 19 7.80 -15.35 -6.46
CA ASP A 19 7.91 -16.43 -7.47
C ASP A 19 8.38 -15.94 -8.85
N ASP A 20 9.31 -14.99 -8.87
CA ASP A 20 9.87 -14.34 -10.06
C ASP A 20 8.84 -13.72 -11.04
N LYS A 21 7.60 -13.52 -10.58
CA LYS A 21 6.48 -13.07 -11.44
C LYS A 21 5.76 -11.83 -10.92
N LEU A 22 5.68 -11.64 -9.61
CA LEU A 22 4.98 -10.49 -9.01
C LEU A 22 5.97 -9.56 -8.33
N LEU A 23 6.25 -8.42 -8.97
CA LEU A 23 7.06 -7.35 -8.39
C LEU A 23 6.17 -6.44 -7.52
N CYS A 24 6.50 -6.34 -6.24
CA CYS A 24 5.80 -5.50 -5.27
C CYS A 24 6.64 -4.29 -4.89
N MET A 25 6.07 -3.09 -5.03
CA MET A 25 6.69 -1.81 -4.68
C MET A 25 5.64 -0.89 -4.05
N HIS A 26 6.04 0.06 -3.20
CA HIS A 26 5.09 1.00 -2.60
C HIS A 26 4.54 2.02 -3.61
N GLY A 27 5.42 2.53 -4.49
CA GLY A 27 5.06 3.47 -5.55
C GLY A 27 4.81 2.76 -6.88
N GLY A 28 5.66 3.03 -7.88
CA GLY A 28 5.55 2.44 -9.20
C GLY A 28 6.89 2.28 -9.89
N LEU A 29 6.84 2.00 -11.21
CA LEU A 29 8.03 1.84 -12.03
C LEU A 29 8.74 3.18 -12.27
N SER A 30 10.07 3.15 -12.25
CA SER A 30 10.91 4.27 -12.67
C SER A 30 11.20 4.14 -14.17
N PRO A 31 11.22 5.25 -14.94
CA PRO A 31 11.69 5.22 -16.34
C PRO A 31 13.15 4.76 -16.48
N ASP A 32 13.94 4.89 -15.40
CA ASP A 32 15.36 4.50 -15.37
C ASP A 32 15.58 3.05 -14.92
N LEU A 33 14.50 2.34 -14.56
CA LEU A 33 14.56 0.94 -14.16
C LEU A 33 14.49 0.05 -15.40
N SER A 34 15.63 -0.49 -15.79
CA SER A 34 15.76 -1.44 -16.90
C SER A 34 16.10 -2.87 -16.43
N ASP A 35 16.69 -3.01 -15.23
CA ASP A 35 17.11 -4.27 -14.65
C ASP A 35 16.82 -4.32 -13.14
N LEU A 36 16.32 -5.46 -12.65
CA LEU A 36 16.03 -5.66 -11.22
C LEU A 36 17.29 -5.68 -10.35
N ASP A 37 18.46 -5.97 -10.92
CA ASP A 37 19.73 -5.87 -10.21
C ASP A 37 20.03 -4.43 -9.79
N GLN A 38 19.54 -3.42 -10.52
CA GLN A 38 19.65 -2.02 -10.10
C GLN A 38 18.98 -1.79 -8.74
N ILE A 39 17.86 -2.46 -8.46
CA ILE A 39 17.16 -2.40 -7.16
C ILE A 39 17.95 -3.15 -6.09
N ARG A 40 18.49 -4.33 -6.42
CA ARG A 40 19.22 -5.19 -5.48
C ARG A 40 20.49 -4.53 -4.97
N THR A 41 21.17 -3.74 -5.80
CA THR A 41 22.43 -3.07 -5.46
C THR A 41 22.25 -1.68 -4.86
N LEU A 42 21.02 -1.22 -4.60
CA LEU A 42 20.80 0.09 -4.01
C LEU A 42 21.51 0.22 -2.66
N PRO A 43 22.34 1.26 -2.47
CA PRO A 43 23.05 1.46 -1.22
C PRO A 43 22.04 1.74 -0.11
N ARG A 44 22.33 1.24 1.09
CA ARG A 44 21.57 1.53 2.31
C ARG A 44 22.56 1.83 3.43
N PRO A 45 22.30 2.86 4.27
CA PRO A 45 21.10 3.69 4.33
C PRO A 45 20.99 4.70 3.17
N THR A 46 19.78 4.91 2.66
CA THR A 46 19.48 5.89 1.59
C THR A 46 18.29 6.75 1.97
N ALA A 47 18.38 8.05 1.69
CA ALA A 47 17.26 8.97 1.82
C ALA A 47 16.31 8.84 0.62
N ILE A 48 15.02 8.98 0.88
CA ILE A 48 13.98 8.86 -0.15
C ILE A 48 13.93 10.17 -0.96
N PRO A 49 13.96 10.13 -2.30
CA PRO A 49 13.78 11.32 -3.15
C PRO A 49 12.34 11.86 -3.08
N ASP A 50 12.13 13.13 -3.45
CA ASP A 50 10.89 13.89 -3.24
C ASP A 50 9.64 13.35 -3.97
N THR A 51 9.78 12.34 -4.84
CA THR A 51 8.73 11.81 -5.73
C THR A 51 8.37 10.36 -5.42
N VAL A 52 7.77 10.10 -4.26
CA VAL A 52 7.07 8.84 -3.99
C VAL A 52 5.55 9.10 -3.97
N CYS A 53 4.82 8.47 -4.87
CA CYS A 53 3.38 8.64 -5.01
C CYS A 53 2.69 7.29 -4.82
N SER A 54 1.79 7.24 -3.84
CA SER A 54 0.87 6.12 -3.60
C SER A 54 -0.55 6.65 -3.69
N LYS A 55 -1.41 5.97 -4.44
CA LYS A 55 -2.79 6.41 -4.67
C LYS A 55 -3.75 5.76 -3.67
N VAL A 56 -4.67 6.56 -3.12
CA VAL A 56 -5.86 6.05 -2.44
C VAL A 56 -6.83 5.57 -3.52
N VAL A 57 -7.40 4.37 -3.36
CA VAL A 57 -8.34 3.75 -4.29
C VAL A 57 -9.64 3.40 -3.57
N GLU A 58 -10.78 3.59 -4.23
CA GLU A 58 -12.12 3.53 -3.61
C GLU A 58 -12.41 2.17 -2.97
N ASP A 59 -12.22 1.08 -3.71
CA ASP A 59 -12.48 -0.29 -3.24
C ASP A 59 -11.30 -0.91 -2.47
N GLY A 60 -10.27 -0.12 -2.17
CA GLY A 60 -9.03 -0.61 -1.56
C GLY A 60 -8.10 -1.36 -2.52
N TYR A 61 -8.54 -1.72 -3.72
CA TYR A 61 -7.67 -2.18 -4.80
C TYR A 61 -8.17 -1.70 -6.17
N GLU A 62 -7.27 -1.57 -7.14
CA GLU A 62 -7.63 -1.19 -8.51
C GLU A 62 -6.66 -1.80 -9.53
N PHE A 63 -7.19 -2.37 -10.60
CA PHE A 63 -6.40 -2.92 -11.70
C PHE A 63 -6.17 -1.89 -12.81
N PHE A 64 -4.96 -1.91 -13.38
CA PHE A 64 -4.55 -1.08 -14.51
C PHE A 64 -3.84 -1.93 -15.56
N ALA A 65 -3.71 -1.38 -16.78
CA ALA A 65 -2.99 -2.00 -17.91
C ALA A 65 -3.40 -3.47 -18.11
N ASP A 66 -4.69 -3.72 -18.37
CA ASP A 66 -5.24 -5.07 -18.60
C ASP A 66 -4.89 -6.07 -17.47
N ARG A 67 -4.97 -5.60 -16.21
CA ARG A 67 -4.65 -6.34 -14.98
C ARG A 67 -3.18 -6.71 -14.81
N GLN A 68 -2.28 -6.10 -15.56
CA GLN A 68 -0.83 -6.26 -15.36
C GLN A 68 -0.32 -5.50 -14.14
N LEU A 69 -1.05 -4.47 -13.69
CA LEU A 69 -0.74 -3.73 -12.47
C LEU A 69 -1.96 -3.73 -11.55
N VAL A 70 -1.74 -3.96 -10.27
CA VAL A 70 -2.75 -3.79 -9.23
C VAL A 70 -2.23 -2.82 -8.17
N THR A 71 -3.02 -1.80 -7.86
CA THR A 71 -2.79 -0.93 -6.71
C THR A 71 -3.57 -1.50 -5.54
N ILE A 72 -2.97 -1.54 -4.35
CA ILE A 72 -3.61 -1.99 -3.11
C ILE A 72 -3.43 -0.87 -2.07
N PHE A 73 -4.53 -0.49 -1.44
CA PHE A 73 -4.59 0.46 -0.36
C PHE A 73 -5.30 -0.16 0.83
N SER A 74 -4.63 -0.26 1.97
CA SER A 74 -5.12 -1.07 3.10
C SER A 74 -5.72 -0.26 4.25
N ALA A 75 -5.77 1.07 4.15
CA ALA A 75 -6.34 1.94 5.18
C ALA A 75 -7.78 2.36 4.81
N PRO A 76 -8.83 1.73 5.39
CA PRO A 76 -10.20 2.17 5.14
C PRO A 76 -10.48 3.53 5.79
N ASN A 77 -11.38 4.31 5.18
CA ASN A 77 -11.72 5.67 5.61
C ASN A 77 -10.46 6.52 5.84
N TYR A 78 -9.58 6.57 4.83
CA TYR A 78 -8.26 7.18 4.96
C TYR A 78 -8.36 8.62 5.47
N CYS A 79 -7.57 8.95 6.50
CA CYS A 79 -7.59 10.25 7.19
C CYS A 79 -8.97 10.73 7.70
N GLY A 80 -10.03 9.92 7.62
CA GLY A 80 -11.41 10.35 7.88
C GLY A 80 -12.02 11.24 6.80
N GLU A 81 -11.31 11.45 5.69
CA GLU A 81 -11.71 12.34 4.57
C GLU A 81 -12.25 11.56 3.38
N PHE A 82 -11.84 10.29 3.25
CA PHE A 82 -12.25 9.39 2.18
C PHE A 82 -13.22 8.35 2.72
N ASP A 83 -14.15 7.85 1.90
CA ASP A 83 -15.03 6.72 2.24
C ASP A 83 -14.53 5.39 1.62
N ASN A 84 -13.21 5.31 1.36
CA ASN A 84 -12.61 4.16 0.71
C ASN A 84 -12.59 2.93 1.61
N ALA A 85 -12.67 1.75 1.00
CA ALA A 85 -12.33 0.50 1.65
C ALA A 85 -10.80 0.32 1.73
N GLY A 86 -10.37 -0.56 2.63
CA GLY A 86 -9.03 -1.13 2.61
C GLY A 86 -9.06 -2.49 1.92
N ALA A 87 -7.99 -2.88 1.25
CA ALA A 87 -7.84 -4.24 0.73
C ALA A 87 -6.51 -4.89 1.16
N MET A 88 -6.51 -6.22 1.13
CA MET A 88 -5.33 -7.07 1.20
C MET A 88 -5.39 -8.09 0.07
N MET A 89 -4.28 -8.28 -0.63
CA MET A 89 -4.15 -9.34 -1.64
C MET A 89 -3.47 -10.56 -1.02
N SER A 90 -4.10 -11.72 -1.19
CA SER A 90 -3.54 -13.02 -0.85
C SER A 90 -3.09 -13.71 -2.13
N VAL A 91 -1.86 -14.22 -2.13
CA VAL A 91 -1.27 -14.98 -3.24
C VAL A 91 -1.00 -16.38 -2.73
N ASP A 92 -1.56 -17.39 -3.40
CA ASP A 92 -1.32 -18.80 -3.06
C ASP A 92 -0.10 -19.38 -3.79
N GLU A 93 0.19 -20.66 -3.56
CA GLU A 93 1.30 -21.39 -4.19
C GLU A 93 1.18 -21.53 -5.72
N ASN A 94 -0.02 -21.37 -6.27
CA ASN A 94 -0.28 -21.40 -7.72
C ASN A 94 -0.29 -20.00 -8.33
N LEU A 95 0.09 -18.98 -7.55
CA LEU A 95 0.00 -17.55 -7.91
C LEU A 95 -1.41 -17.06 -8.19
N MET A 96 -2.41 -17.70 -7.58
CA MET A 96 -3.77 -17.20 -7.60
C MET A 96 -3.88 -16.00 -6.65
N CYS A 97 -4.16 -14.83 -7.22
CA CYS A 97 -4.41 -13.62 -6.46
C CYS A 97 -5.89 -13.52 -6.07
N SER A 98 -6.16 -13.39 -4.78
CA SER A 98 -7.49 -13.12 -4.22
C SER A 98 -7.46 -11.89 -3.31
N PHE A 99 -8.59 -11.20 -3.17
CA PHE A 99 -8.68 -9.94 -2.43
C PHE A 99 -9.63 -10.05 -1.24
N GLN A 100 -9.18 -9.53 -0.10
CA GLN A 100 -9.99 -9.36 1.10
C GLN A 100 -10.25 -7.88 1.31
N ILE A 101 -11.52 -7.47 1.35
CA ILE A 101 -11.93 -6.07 1.42
C ILE A 101 -12.44 -5.74 2.83
N LEU A 102 -11.86 -4.71 3.43
CA LEU A 102 -12.22 -4.14 4.72
C LEU A 102 -12.98 -2.84 4.49
N LYS A 103 -14.29 -2.88 4.63
CA LYS A 103 -15.13 -1.68 4.54
C LYS A 103 -14.90 -0.77 5.77
N PRO A 104 -15.04 0.56 5.60
CA PRO A 104 -14.94 1.47 6.73
C PRO A 104 -16.00 1.15 7.80
N ALA A 105 -15.61 1.28 9.06
CA ALA A 105 -16.52 1.03 10.18
C ALA A 105 -17.66 2.06 10.18
N GLU A 106 -18.90 1.61 10.40
CA GLU A 106 -20.04 2.51 10.50
C GLU A 106 -19.82 3.54 11.62
N LYS A 107 -20.06 4.83 11.32
CA LYS A 107 -20.07 5.88 12.33
C LYS A 107 -21.23 5.60 13.29
N LYS A 108 -20.95 5.17 14.53
CA LYS A 108 -21.98 5.09 15.58
C LYS A 108 -22.61 6.49 15.74
N ASN A 109 -23.87 6.63 15.35
CA ASN A 109 -24.64 7.86 15.59
C ASN A 109 -24.63 8.18 17.10
N LYS A 110 -24.00 9.29 17.49
CA LYS A 110 -24.07 9.85 18.86
C LYS A 110 -25.44 10.49 19.19
N PHE A 111 -26.52 10.05 18.54
CA PHE A 111 -27.85 10.64 18.64
C PHE A 111 -28.85 9.67 19.27
N LEU A 112 -28.58 9.19 20.50
CA LEU A 112 -29.63 8.64 21.37
C LEU A 112 -29.23 8.55 22.86
N MET A 113 -28.73 9.63 23.46
CA MET A 113 -28.75 9.80 24.92
C MET A 113 -28.97 11.27 25.30
N SER A 114 -30.14 11.79 24.95
CA SER A 114 -30.73 12.94 25.65
C SER A 114 -32.24 12.79 25.69
N THR A 115 -32.71 11.84 26.51
CA THR A 115 -34.04 11.91 27.11
C THR A 115 -34.05 11.14 28.43
N LYS A 116 -33.73 11.85 29.52
CA LYS A 116 -34.31 11.63 30.85
C LYS A 116 -33.88 12.76 31.80
N MET A 117 -34.72 13.79 31.86
CA MET A 117 -35.30 14.34 33.08
C MET A 117 -36.57 15.11 32.70
#